data_AF-A0A3Q8X7V3-F1
#
_entry.id   AF-A0A3Q8X7V3-F1
#
_cell.length_a   1.000
_cell.length_b   1.000
_cell.length_c   1.000
_cell.angle_alpha   90.00
_cell.angle_beta   90.00
_cell.angle_gamma   90.00
#
_symmetry.space_group_name_H-M   'P 1'
#
loop_
_entity.id
_entity.type
_entity.pdbx_description
1 polymer ?
#
loop_
_entity_poly.entity_id
_entity_poly.type
_entity_poly.pdbx_seq_one_letter_code
_entity_poly.pdbx_strand_id
1 'polypeptide(L)'
;MNRSVAFKQSGFRSLRLGVAILFHPADGFEEIQKSRSLITAFVLILMTLCVRIITIYMTSFHITSLQPEDADLNLELIRFVAPLISGVIACYLITTIMDGESHFSQILTAMSYSLVPYIVFAIPLAALSLILSRGELGLYNSINSLIWIWVALLIVIQLKVLNDYTFKKTIGVLLLILFTFITFWGTIGLAFALTNHVIQFVREVIVEIQYLVNN
;
A
#
# COMPACT_ATOMS: atom_id res chain seq x y z
N MET A 1 31.95 19.81 3.94
CA MET A 1 31.23 18.70 4.60
C MET A 1 30.65 17.81 3.51
N ASN A 2 31.09 16.55 3.40
CA ASN A 2 30.97 15.74 2.19
C ASN A 2 29.57 15.10 2.05
N ARG A 3 28.82 15.41 0.98
CA ARG A 3 27.42 14.98 0.77
C ARG A 3 27.24 13.45 0.72
N SER A 4 28.29 12.70 0.35
CA SER A 4 28.28 11.23 0.31
C SER A 4 28.23 10.58 1.70
N VAL A 5 28.84 11.21 2.71
CA VAL A 5 28.83 10.72 4.10
C VAL A 5 27.47 10.97 4.75
N ALA A 6 26.84 12.12 4.45
CA ALA A 6 25.50 12.44 4.92
C ALA A 6 24.42 11.46 4.40
N PHE A 7 24.53 11.02 3.14
CA PHE A 7 23.63 10.02 2.56
C PHE A 7 23.77 8.64 3.23
N LYS A 8 25.01 8.18 3.46
CA LYS A 8 25.29 6.89 4.11
C LYS A 8 24.84 6.85 5.57
N GLN A 9 25.02 7.96 6.30
CA GLN A 9 24.52 8.11 7.67
C GLN A 9 22.99 8.19 7.73
N SER A 10 22.37 8.82 6.74
CA SER A 10 20.92 8.90 6.60
C SER A 10 20.29 7.52 6.38
N GLY A 11 20.81 6.71 5.46
CA GLY A 11 20.24 5.39 5.14
C GLY A 11 20.26 4.41 6.31
N PHE A 12 21.38 4.35 7.05
CA PHE A 12 21.51 3.48 8.22
C PHE A 12 20.60 3.92 9.37
N ARG A 13 20.42 5.24 9.54
CA ARG A 13 19.44 5.80 10.48
C ARG A 13 18.00 5.44 10.06
N SER A 14 17.68 5.55 8.77
CA SER A 14 16.36 5.20 8.25
C SER A 14 16.01 3.72 8.44
N LEU A 15 16.97 2.82 8.24
CA LEU A 15 16.77 1.38 8.46
C LEU A 15 16.61 1.06 9.95
N ARG A 16 17.44 1.67 10.80
CA ARG A 16 17.33 1.54 12.27
C ARG A 16 16.00 2.08 12.79
N LEU A 17 15.50 3.17 12.22
CA LEU A 17 14.17 3.70 12.52
C LEU A 17 13.07 2.73 12.10
N GLY A 18 13.19 2.08 10.94
CA GLY A 18 12.23 1.05 10.52
C GLY A 18 12.15 -0.12 11.51
N VAL A 19 13.30 -0.59 12.01
CA VAL A 19 13.35 -1.61 13.06
C VAL A 19 12.84 -1.08 14.39
N ALA A 20 13.10 0.17 14.75
CA ALA A 20 12.58 0.78 15.97
C ALA A 20 11.04 0.87 15.94
N ILE A 21 10.44 1.22 14.79
CA ILE A 21 8.98 1.32 14.60
C ILE A 21 8.28 -0.03 14.79
N LEU A 22 8.96 -1.15 14.48
CA LEU A 22 8.43 -2.49 14.73
C LEU A 22 8.19 -2.75 16.23
N PHE A 23 9.04 -2.22 17.12
CA PHE A 23 8.96 -2.48 18.56
C PHE A 23 8.35 -1.32 19.36
N HIS A 24 8.65 -0.09 18.97
CA HIS A 24 8.22 1.16 19.61
C HIS A 24 7.69 2.12 18.54
N PRO A 25 6.48 1.85 18.01
CA PRO A 25 5.94 2.60 16.89
C PRO A 25 5.70 4.08 17.20
N ALA A 26 5.24 4.40 18.42
CA ALA A 26 4.95 5.79 18.81
C ALA A 26 6.22 6.67 18.72
N ASP A 27 7.30 6.26 19.39
CA ASP A 27 8.58 6.98 19.40
C ASP A 27 9.17 7.11 17.99
N GLY A 28 9.02 6.06 17.16
CA GLY A 28 9.48 6.08 15.79
C GLY A 28 8.71 7.07 14.90
N PHE A 29 7.39 7.19 15.07
CA PHE A 29 6.58 8.16 14.35
C PHE A 29 6.81 9.60 14.83
N GLU A 30 7.12 9.84 16.11
CA GLU A 30 7.51 11.15 16.62
C GLU A 30 8.83 11.63 15.98
N GLU A 31 9.78 10.73 15.77
CA GLU A 31 11.03 11.06 15.07
C GLU A 31 10.80 11.35 13.57
N ILE A 32 9.82 10.68 12.95
CA ILE A 32 9.38 10.99 11.57
C ILE A 32 8.70 12.36 11.52
N GLN A 33 7.91 12.72 12.53
CA GLN A 33 7.28 14.04 12.59
C GLN A 33 8.33 15.17 12.55
N LYS A 34 9.48 14.97 13.21
CA LYS A 34 10.61 15.92 13.21
C LYS A 34 11.40 15.94 11.89
N SER A 35 11.30 14.91 11.04
CA SER A 35 12.11 14.76 9.82
C SER A 35 11.29 14.71 8.53
N ARG A 36 11.47 15.69 7.64
CA ARG A 36 10.70 15.82 6.38
C ARG A 36 11.36 15.14 5.17
N SER A 37 12.00 13.99 5.37
CA SER A 37 12.82 13.38 4.31
C SER A 37 11.99 12.55 3.32
N LEU A 38 11.53 13.18 2.22
CA LEU A 38 10.81 12.50 1.13
C LEU A 38 11.65 11.39 0.43
N ILE A 39 12.97 11.55 0.43
CA ILE A 39 13.90 10.57 -0.15
C ILE A 39 13.76 9.22 0.56
N THR A 40 13.61 9.23 1.89
CA THR A 40 13.45 8.01 2.68
C THR A 40 12.14 7.29 2.37
N ALA A 41 11.05 8.04 2.21
CA ALA A 41 9.76 7.47 1.81
C ALA A 41 9.86 6.76 0.45
N PHE A 42 10.47 7.43 -0.54
CA PHE A 42 10.63 6.86 -1.88
C PHE A 42 11.49 5.59 -1.88
N VAL A 43 12.58 5.59 -1.12
CA VAL A 43 13.45 4.41 -0.97
C VAL A 43 12.70 3.24 -0.33
N LEU A 44 11.89 3.48 0.72
CA LEU A 44 11.10 2.43 1.38
C LEU A 44 9.98 1.89 0.49
N ILE A 45 9.30 2.75 -0.26
CA ILE A 45 8.29 2.32 -1.25
C ILE A 45 8.97 1.45 -2.31
N LEU A 46 10.10 1.89 -2.86
CA LEU A 46 10.86 1.11 -3.84
C LEU A 46 11.31 -0.24 -3.26
N MET A 47 11.79 -0.26 -2.03
CA MET A 47 12.16 -1.50 -1.34
C MET A 47 10.95 -2.43 -1.13
N THR A 48 9.79 -1.87 -0.78
CA THR A 48 8.55 -2.63 -0.64
C THR A 48 8.13 -3.26 -1.97
N LEU A 49 8.27 -2.53 -3.07
CA LEU A 49 8.02 -3.03 -4.42
C LEU A 49 8.99 -4.14 -4.81
N CYS A 50 10.29 -3.98 -4.53
CA CYS A 50 11.28 -5.03 -4.76
C CYS A 50 10.94 -6.30 -3.97
N VAL A 51 10.59 -6.17 -2.68
CA VAL A 51 10.18 -7.32 -1.86
C VAL A 51 8.91 -7.96 -2.42
N ARG A 52 7.92 -7.15 -2.83
CA ARG A 52 6.68 -7.66 -3.42
C ARG A 52 6.95 -8.48 -4.68
N ILE A 53 7.78 -7.97 -5.59
CA ILE A 53 8.18 -8.66 -6.81
C ILE A 53 8.89 -9.98 -6.47
N ILE A 54 9.86 -9.94 -5.55
CA ILE A 54 10.58 -11.14 -5.09
C ILE A 54 9.61 -12.17 -4.50
N THR A 55 8.68 -11.75 -3.64
CA THR A 55 7.67 -12.63 -3.05
C THR A 55 6.78 -13.25 -4.13
N ILE A 56 6.35 -12.50 -5.15
CA ILE A 56 5.55 -13.05 -6.26
C ILE A 56 6.31 -14.16 -6.99
N TYR A 57 7.60 -13.98 -7.27
CA TYR A 57 8.44 -14.98 -7.94
C TYR A 57 8.85 -16.15 -7.03
N MET A 58 8.99 -15.92 -5.72
CA MET A 58 9.36 -16.95 -4.75
C MET A 58 8.17 -17.75 -4.22
N THR A 59 6.97 -17.18 -4.23
CA THR A 59 5.79 -17.89 -3.72
C THR A 59 5.42 -19.02 -4.66
N SER A 60 5.40 -20.25 -4.14
CA SER A 60 5.10 -21.47 -4.88
C SER A 60 3.83 -21.36 -5.73
N PHE A 61 3.94 -21.81 -6.99
CA PHE A 61 2.84 -21.97 -7.96
C PHE A 61 1.61 -22.73 -7.39
N HIS A 62 1.79 -23.55 -6.36
CA HIS A 62 0.72 -24.32 -5.73
C HIS A 62 -0.18 -23.52 -4.77
N ILE A 63 0.24 -22.32 -4.34
CA ILE A 63 -0.45 -21.49 -3.34
C ILE A 63 -1.04 -20.21 -3.95
N THR A 64 -0.43 -19.74 -5.03
CA THR A 64 -0.86 -18.53 -5.74
C THR A 64 -1.94 -18.86 -6.78
N SER A 65 -3.07 -18.14 -6.75
CA SER A 65 -4.13 -18.20 -7.76
C SER A 65 -3.86 -17.31 -9.00
N LEU A 66 -2.69 -16.67 -9.06
CA LEU A 66 -2.22 -15.86 -10.19
C LEU A 66 -1.17 -16.67 -10.96
N GLN A 67 -1.52 -17.17 -12.14
CA GLN A 67 -0.52 -17.77 -13.03
C GLN A 67 0.60 -16.74 -13.29
N PRO A 68 1.89 -17.09 -13.06
CA PRO A 68 3.02 -16.21 -13.36
C PRO A 68 3.09 -15.77 -14.83
N GLU A 69 2.41 -16.52 -15.71
CA GLU A 69 2.35 -16.30 -17.16
C GLU A 69 1.42 -15.13 -17.56
N ASP A 70 0.47 -14.74 -16.70
CA ASP A 70 -0.43 -13.58 -16.91
C ASP A 70 -0.06 -12.37 -16.01
N ALA A 71 1.01 -12.49 -15.22
CA ALA A 71 1.43 -11.44 -14.29
C ALA A 71 2.18 -10.34 -15.03
N ASP A 72 1.44 -9.45 -15.69
CA ASP A 72 1.97 -8.17 -16.14
C ASP A 72 2.57 -7.44 -14.93
N LEU A 73 3.90 -7.41 -14.84
CA LEU A 73 4.65 -6.70 -13.80
C LEU A 73 4.17 -5.25 -13.64
N ASN A 74 3.79 -4.61 -14.76
CA ASN A 74 3.24 -3.26 -14.77
C ASN A 74 1.87 -3.18 -14.08
N LEU A 75 0.98 -4.16 -14.31
CA LEU A 75 -0.34 -4.19 -13.67
C LEU A 75 -0.22 -4.48 -12.16
N GLU A 76 0.69 -5.39 -11.76
CA GLU A 76 0.96 -5.65 -10.33
C GLU A 76 1.53 -4.40 -9.62
N LEU A 77 2.45 -3.67 -10.28
CA LEU A 77 2.97 -2.41 -9.77
C LEU A 77 1.85 -1.38 -9.56
N ILE A 78 1.00 -1.19 -10.56
CA ILE A 78 -0.14 -0.26 -10.48
C ILE A 78 -1.10 -0.70 -9.37
N ARG A 79 -1.39 -1.99 -9.27
CA ARG A 79 -2.28 -2.56 -8.26
C ARG A 79 -1.79 -2.36 -6.84
N PHE A 80 -0.48 -2.28 -6.61
CA PHE A 80 0.09 -1.99 -5.30
C PHE A 80 0.22 -0.47 -5.04
N VAL A 81 0.77 0.28 -5.99
CA VAL A 81 1.06 1.71 -5.81
C VAL A 81 -0.22 2.56 -5.81
N ALA A 82 -1.21 2.24 -6.64
CA ALA A 82 -2.41 3.06 -6.75
C ALA A 82 -3.22 3.11 -5.43
N PRO A 83 -3.49 1.98 -4.74
CA PRO A 83 -4.12 2.00 -3.41
C PRO A 83 -3.28 2.73 -2.35
N LEU A 84 -1.95 2.59 -2.39
CA LEU A 84 -1.05 3.24 -1.45
C LEU A 84 -1.11 4.77 -1.60
N ILE A 85 -0.96 5.28 -2.83
CA ILE A 85 -0.99 6.71 -3.10
C ILE A 85 -2.38 7.30 -2.85
N SER A 86 -3.45 6.63 -3.31
CA SER A 86 -4.82 7.07 -3.01
C SER A 86 -5.10 7.08 -1.50
N GLY A 87 -4.56 6.11 -0.75
CA GLY A 87 -4.65 6.08 0.71
C GLY A 87 -3.95 7.26 1.38
N VAL A 88 -2.73 7.60 0.94
CA VAL A 88 -1.99 8.78 1.44
C VAL A 88 -2.75 10.07 1.13
N ILE A 89 -3.31 10.20 -0.07
CA ILE A 89 -4.13 11.36 -0.46
C ILE A 89 -5.38 11.44 0.41
N ALA A 90 -6.12 10.34 0.59
CA ALA A 90 -7.31 10.31 1.44
C ALA A 90 -6.99 10.68 2.90
N CYS A 91 -5.89 10.13 3.44
CA CYS A 91 -5.38 10.50 4.76
C CYS A 91 -5.09 12.01 4.84
N TYR A 92 -4.37 12.57 3.87
CA TYR A 92 -4.03 13.99 3.86
C TYR A 92 -5.26 14.91 3.77
N LEU A 93 -6.21 14.58 2.89
CA LEU A 93 -7.43 15.36 2.72
C LEU A 93 -8.28 15.38 3.99
N ILE A 94 -8.52 14.21 4.59
CA ILE A 94 -9.34 14.11 5.80
C ILE A 94 -8.63 14.71 7.01
N THR A 95 -7.32 14.51 7.15
CA THR A 95 -6.57 15.16 8.23
C THR A 95 -6.60 16.68 8.09
N THR A 96 -6.48 17.23 6.87
CA THR A 96 -6.62 18.68 6.63
C THR A 96 -8.02 19.19 7.00
N ILE A 97 -9.08 18.44 6.67
CA ILE A 97 -10.46 18.80 7.05
C ILE A 97 -10.67 18.77 8.58
N MET A 98 -9.97 17.87 9.27
CA MET A 98 -10.09 17.67 10.72
C MET A 98 -9.10 18.51 11.55
N ASP A 99 -8.54 19.55 10.93
CA ASP A 99 -7.51 20.45 11.46
C ASP A 99 -6.30 19.70 12.01
N GLY A 100 -5.83 18.71 11.25
CA GLY A 100 -4.64 17.94 11.56
C GLY A 100 -3.35 18.69 11.26
N GLU A 101 -2.31 18.44 12.06
CA GLU A 101 -1.00 19.10 11.94
C GLU A 101 -0.09 18.46 10.89
N SER A 102 -0.48 17.30 10.36
CA SER A 102 0.39 16.50 9.51
C SER A 102 0.46 17.01 8.06
N HIS A 103 1.69 17.15 7.55
CA HIS A 103 1.91 17.48 6.14
C HIS A 103 1.93 16.22 5.27
N PHE A 104 1.57 16.37 3.99
CA PHE A 104 1.60 15.29 3.00
C PHE A 104 2.92 14.50 2.98
N SER A 105 4.06 15.19 3.07
CA SER A 105 5.40 14.55 3.10
C SER A 105 5.63 13.66 4.33
N GLN A 106 5.12 14.05 5.50
CA GLN A 106 5.20 13.27 6.72
C GLN A 106 4.27 12.07 6.66
N ILE A 107 3.03 12.25 6.17
CA ILE A 107 2.07 11.15 5.99
C ILE A 107 2.62 10.10 5.03
N LEU A 108 3.18 10.52 3.88
CA LEU A 108 3.78 9.61 2.91
C LEU A 108 4.95 8.83 3.52
N THR A 109 5.82 9.51 4.27
CA THR A 109 6.96 8.87 4.94
C THR A 109 6.48 7.88 5.99
N ALA A 110 5.55 8.27 6.85
CA ALA A 110 4.96 7.40 7.86
C ALA A 110 4.25 6.18 7.25
N MET A 111 3.49 6.36 6.16
CA MET A 111 2.82 5.26 5.45
C MET A 111 3.83 4.25 4.89
N SER A 112 4.97 4.75 4.38
CA SER A 112 6.06 3.91 3.89
C SER A 112 6.71 3.11 5.03
N TYR A 113 6.87 3.72 6.20
CA TYR A 113 7.38 3.05 7.39
C TYR A 113 6.38 2.04 7.98
N SER A 114 5.08 2.31 7.88
CA SER A 114 4.02 1.38 8.29
C SER A 114 4.04 0.07 7.48
N LEU A 115 4.68 0.05 6.30
CA LEU A 115 4.85 -1.15 5.48
C LEU A 115 6.10 -1.98 5.85
N VAL A 116 6.94 -1.51 6.76
CA VAL A 116 8.17 -2.23 7.17
C VAL A 116 7.90 -3.66 7.69
N PRO A 117 6.84 -3.96 8.47
CA PRO A 117 6.55 -5.34 8.85
C PRO A 117 6.35 -6.25 7.63
N TYR A 118 5.69 -5.74 6.58
CA TYR A 118 5.54 -6.49 5.34
C TYR A 118 6.89 -6.74 4.67
N ILE A 119 7.76 -5.72 4.56
CA ILE A 119 9.10 -5.87 3.98
C ILE A 119 9.91 -6.96 4.69
N VAL A 120 9.88 -6.98 6.02
CA VAL A 120 10.68 -7.88 6.85
C VAL A 120 10.13 -9.31 6.86
N PHE A 121 8.82 -9.47 7.00
CA PHE A 121 8.20 -10.79 7.17
C PHE A 121 7.74 -11.45 5.86
N ALA A 122 7.56 -10.70 4.77
CA ALA A 122 7.14 -11.28 3.49
C ALA A 122 8.20 -12.20 2.87
N ILE A 123 9.50 -11.90 3.03
CA ILE A 123 10.58 -12.76 2.48
C ILE A 123 10.62 -14.13 3.18
N PRO A 124 10.68 -14.21 4.53
CA PRO A 124 10.58 -15.49 5.23
C PRO A 124 9.31 -16.26 4.91
N LEU A 125 8.17 -15.56 4.82
CA LEU A 125 6.88 -16.19 4.51
C LEU A 125 6.85 -16.75 3.07
N ALA A 126 7.44 -16.05 2.10
CA ALA A 126 7.60 -16.54 0.74
C ALA A 126 8.50 -17.78 0.70
N ALA A 127 9.62 -17.77 1.43
CA ALA A 127 10.48 -18.95 1.54
C ALA A 127 9.77 -20.15 2.19
N LEU A 128 8.95 -19.92 3.23
CA LEU A 128 8.12 -20.97 3.82
C LEU A 128 7.12 -21.56 2.81
N SER A 129 6.55 -20.73 1.92
CA SER A 129 5.62 -21.21 0.90
C SER A 129 6.22 -22.21 -0.11
N LEU A 130 7.56 -22.26 -0.23
CA LEU A 130 8.27 -23.26 -1.04
C LEU A 130 8.29 -24.65 -0.38
N ILE A 131 8.17 -24.69 0.95
CA ILE A 131 8.22 -25.92 1.75
C ILE A 131 6.80 -26.41 2.06
N LEU A 132 5.84 -25.49 2.19
CA LEU A 132 4.45 -25.79 2.53
C LEU A 132 3.73 -26.53 1.39
N SER A 133 3.01 -27.59 1.76
CA SER A 133 2.06 -28.29 0.89
C SER A 133 0.71 -27.56 0.85
N ARG A 134 -0.15 -27.85 -0.15
CA ARG A 134 -1.50 -27.27 -0.26
C ARG A 134 -2.35 -27.44 1.00
N GLY A 135 -2.11 -28.49 1.79
CA GLY A 135 -2.81 -28.73 3.06
C GLY A 135 -2.54 -27.68 4.14
N GLU A 136 -1.45 -26.90 4.02
CA GLU A 136 -1.03 -25.91 5.01
C GLU A 136 -1.32 -24.47 4.58
N LEU A 137 -2.13 -24.28 3.52
CA LEU A 137 -2.60 -22.97 3.06
C LEU A 137 -3.23 -22.12 4.18
N GLY A 138 -3.92 -22.75 5.13
CA GLY A 138 -4.49 -22.07 6.29
C GLY A 138 -3.43 -21.39 7.17
N LEU A 139 -2.28 -22.03 7.37
CA LEU A 139 -1.17 -21.46 8.17
C LEU A 139 -0.54 -20.28 7.44
N TYR A 140 -0.27 -20.42 6.14
CA TYR A 140 0.26 -19.33 5.32
C TYR A 140 -0.65 -18.09 5.37
N ASN A 141 -1.95 -18.27 5.15
CA ASN A 141 -2.92 -17.19 5.17
C ASN A 141 -3.05 -16.53 6.56
N SER A 142 -2.95 -17.32 7.63
CA SER A 142 -3.00 -16.81 9.00
C SER A 142 -1.80 -15.90 9.32
N ILE A 143 -0.58 -16.33 8.95
CA ILE A 143 0.63 -15.53 9.14
C ILE A 143 0.57 -14.26 8.29
N ASN A 144 0.18 -14.38 7.01
CA ASN A 144 0.02 -13.22 6.13
C ASN A 144 -1.00 -12.23 6.70
N SER A 145 -2.14 -12.70 7.22
CA SER A 145 -3.15 -11.85 7.84
C SER A 145 -2.62 -11.12 9.07
N LEU A 146 -1.80 -11.78 9.90
CA LEU A 146 -1.17 -11.17 11.06
C LEU A 146 -0.20 -10.03 10.67
N ILE A 147 0.55 -10.19 9.58
CA ILE A 147 1.41 -9.13 9.03
C ILE A 147 0.56 -7.92 8.63
N TRP A 148 -0.56 -8.13 7.92
CA TRP A 148 -1.45 -7.04 7.51
C TRP A 148 -2.15 -6.35 8.68
N ILE A 149 -2.55 -7.10 9.71
CA ILE A 149 -3.08 -6.53 10.95
C ILE A 149 -2.02 -5.62 11.61
N TRP A 150 -0.75 -6.03 11.61
CA TRP A 150 0.34 -5.22 12.13
C TRP A 150 0.51 -3.92 11.33
N VAL A 151 0.52 -4.00 10.01
CA VAL A 151 0.55 -2.81 9.12
C VAL A 151 -0.62 -1.88 9.43
N ALA A 152 -1.84 -2.41 9.56
CA ALA A 152 -3.03 -1.63 9.90
C ALA A 152 -2.90 -0.93 11.26
N LEU A 153 -2.35 -1.62 12.26
CA LEU A 153 -2.09 -1.05 13.57
C LEU A 153 -1.08 0.11 13.48
N LEU A 154 0.00 -0.05 12.72
CA LEU A 154 0.97 1.03 12.49
C LEU A 154 0.32 2.24 11.81
N ILE A 155 -0.58 2.02 10.84
CA ILE A 155 -1.35 3.09 10.18
C ILE A 155 -2.18 3.88 11.21
N VAL A 156 -2.81 3.21 12.18
CA VAL A 156 -3.57 3.88 13.24
C VAL A 156 -2.65 4.69 14.16
N ILE A 157 -1.50 4.12 14.55
CA ILE A 157 -0.55 4.82 15.43
C ILE A 157 0.04 6.04 14.75
N GLN A 158 0.46 5.96 13.48
CA GLN A 158 0.98 7.14 12.78
C GLN A 158 -0.07 8.26 12.74
N LEU A 159 -1.34 7.92 12.54
CA LEU A 159 -2.40 8.92 12.39
C LEU A 159 -2.58 9.70 13.68
N LYS A 160 -2.55 8.97 14.79
CA LYS A 160 -2.59 9.52 16.15
C LYS A 160 -1.38 10.42 16.41
N VAL A 161 -0.16 9.92 16.18
CA VAL A 161 1.09 10.61 16.54
C VAL A 161 1.32 11.84 15.66
N LEU A 162 1.16 11.73 14.33
CA LEU A 162 1.46 12.83 13.42
C LEU A 162 0.48 14.02 13.54
N ASN A 163 -0.74 13.79 14.03
CA ASN A 163 -1.76 14.82 14.16
C ASN A 163 -2.11 15.14 15.62
N ASP A 164 -1.36 14.58 16.57
CA ASP A 164 -1.62 14.66 18.01
C ASP A 164 -3.10 14.41 18.40
N TYR A 165 -3.69 13.39 17.80
CA TYR A 165 -5.08 13.06 18.06
C TYR A 165 -5.26 12.23 19.33
N THR A 166 -6.36 12.49 20.04
CA THR A 166 -6.83 11.53 21.05
C THR A 166 -7.26 10.22 20.39
N PHE A 167 -7.23 9.11 21.14
CA PHE A 167 -7.58 7.80 20.60
C PHE A 167 -8.99 7.77 20.00
N LYS A 168 -9.96 8.42 20.66
CA LYS A 168 -11.35 8.53 20.16
C LYS A 168 -11.43 9.32 18.85
N LYS A 169 -10.73 10.45 18.76
CA LYS A 169 -10.68 11.26 17.51
C LYS A 169 -10.01 10.45 16.38
N THR A 170 -8.94 9.73 16.68
CA THR A 170 -8.22 8.89 15.71
C THR A 170 -9.13 7.86 15.05
N ILE A 171 -9.97 7.15 15.83
CA ILE A 171 -10.91 6.17 15.29
C ILE A 171 -11.94 6.84 14.38
N GLY A 172 -12.49 7.99 14.78
CA GLY A 172 -13.44 8.74 13.94
C GLY A 172 -12.80 9.19 12.61
N VAL A 173 -11.58 9.69 12.65
CA VAL A 173 -10.81 10.08 11.46
C VAL A 173 -10.50 8.87 10.57
N LEU A 174 -10.12 7.74 11.16
CA LEU A 174 -9.87 6.51 10.43
C LEU A 174 -11.12 6.05 9.66
N LEU A 175 -12.29 6.08 10.30
CA LEU A 175 -13.56 5.74 9.65
C LEU A 175 -13.89 6.69 8.49
N LEU A 176 -13.63 7.99 8.64
CA LEU A 176 -13.81 8.97 7.57
C LEU A 176 -12.85 8.72 6.39
N ILE A 177 -11.59 8.35 6.67
CA ILE A 177 -10.62 7.99 5.63
C ILE A 177 -11.09 6.75 4.88
N LEU A 178 -11.54 5.71 5.59
CA LEU A 178 -12.07 4.49 4.97
C LEU A 178 -13.30 4.80 4.11
N PHE A 179 -14.23 5.62 4.60
CA PHE A 179 -15.40 6.05 3.84
C PHE A 179 -15.01 6.81 2.56
N THR A 180 -14.04 7.71 2.67
CA THR A 180 -13.49 8.48 1.54
C THR A 180 -12.83 7.56 0.52
N PHE A 181 -12.05 6.58 0.99
CA PHE A 181 -11.35 5.63 0.15
C PHE A 181 -12.33 4.73 -0.62
N ILE A 182 -13.36 4.20 0.05
CA ILE A 182 -14.41 3.40 -0.58
C ILE A 182 -15.18 4.22 -1.61
N THR A 183 -15.56 5.46 -1.27
CA THR A 183 -16.29 6.34 -2.18
C THR A 183 -15.45 6.68 -3.41
N PHE A 184 -14.17 7.03 -3.22
CA PHE A 184 -13.25 7.34 -4.31
C PHE A 184 -13.08 6.18 -5.29
N TRP A 185 -12.78 4.97 -4.81
CA TRP A 185 -12.64 3.79 -5.64
C TRP A 185 -13.98 3.33 -6.24
N GLY A 186 -15.08 3.47 -5.49
CA GLY A 186 -16.43 3.19 -5.97
C GLY A 186 -16.82 4.10 -7.15
N THR A 187 -16.51 5.39 -7.08
CA THR A 187 -16.75 6.34 -8.18
C THR A 187 -15.92 5.99 -9.41
N ILE A 188 -14.63 5.66 -9.24
CA ILE A 188 -13.77 5.22 -10.36
C ILE A 188 -14.32 3.94 -11.00
N GLY A 189 -14.69 2.96 -10.19
CA GLY A 189 -15.26 1.70 -10.66
C GLY A 189 -16.57 1.91 -11.43
N LEU A 190 -17.45 2.79 -10.92
CA LEU A 190 -18.71 3.12 -11.58
C LEU A 190 -18.49 3.84 -12.92
N ALA A 191 -17.59 4.83 -12.95
CA ALA A 191 -17.26 5.56 -14.18
C ALA A 191 -16.68 4.62 -15.26
N PHE A 192 -15.82 3.68 -14.85
CA PHE A 192 -15.27 2.66 -15.74
C PHE A 192 -16.36 1.72 -16.28
N ALA A 193 -17.25 1.23 -15.41
CA ALA A 193 -18.36 0.37 -15.80
C ALA A 193 -19.29 1.05 -16.82
N LEU A 194 -19.69 2.29 -16.55
CA LEU A 194 -20.54 3.08 -17.47
C LEU A 194 -19.86 3.31 -18.82
N THR A 195 -18.57 3.64 -18.81
CA THR A 195 -17.80 3.83 -20.05
C THR A 195 -17.77 2.55 -20.88
N ASN A 196 -17.54 1.40 -20.24
CA ASN A 196 -17.55 0.11 -20.94
C ASN A 196 -18.94 -0.23 -21.51
N HIS A 197 -20.02 0.04 -20.78
CA HIS A 197 -21.38 -0.15 -21.30
C HIS A 197 -21.65 0.69 -22.54
N VAL A 198 -21.22 1.96 -22.56
CA VAL A 198 -21.38 2.83 -23.74
C VAL A 198 -20.55 2.31 -24.92
N ILE A 199 -19.29 1.93 -24.70
CA ILE A 199 -18.43 1.39 -25.77
C ILE A 199 -19.01 0.10 -26.33
N GLN A 200 -19.52 -0.79 -25.47
CA GLN A 200 -20.13 -2.05 -25.87
C GLN A 200 -21.39 -1.82 -26.70
N PHE A 201 -22.28 -0.92 -26.26
CA PHE A 201 -23.46 -0.53 -27.03
C PHE A 201 -23.10 0.00 -28.41
N VAL A 202 -22.11 0.90 -28.52
CA VAL A 202 -21.64 1.41 -29.81
C VAL A 202 -21.07 0.30 -30.69
N ARG A 203 -20.30 -0.64 -30.13
CA ARG A 203 -19.77 -1.79 -30.88
C ARG A 203 -20.90 -2.68 -31.41
N GLU A 204 -21.89 -2.99 -30.58
CA GLU A 204 -23.05 -3.80 -30.95
C GLU A 204 -23.83 -3.15 -32.09
N VAL A 205 -24.07 -1.84 -32.03
CA VAL A 205 -24.73 -1.08 -33.11
C VAL A 205 -23.92 -1.10 -34.41
N ILE A 206 -22.60 -0.89 -34.35
CA ILE A 206 -21.73 -0.93 -35.54
C ILE A 206 -21.80 -2.32 -36.21
N VAL A 207 -21.72 -3.37 -35.39
CA VAL A 207 -21.76 -4.77 -35.85
C VAL A 207 -23.12 -5.07 -36.51
N GLU A 208 -24.23 -4.65 -35.93
CA GLU A 208 -25.57 -4.81 -36.50
C GLU A 208 -25.71 -4.11 -37.86
N ILE A 209 -25.21 -2.87 -37.98
CA ILE A 209 -25.21 -2.13 -39.25
C ILE A 209 -24.39 -2.85 -40.32
N GLN A 210 -23.22 -3.38 -39.97
CA GLN A 210 -22.38 -4.13 -40.91
C GLN A 210 -23.08 -5.41 -41.40
N TYR A 211 -23.78 -6.13 -40.53
CA TYR A 211 -24.56 -7.30 -40.94
C TYR A 211 -25.68 -6.92 -41.91
N LEU A 212 -26.36 -5.80 -41.69
CA LEU A 212 -27.43 -5.32 -42.58
C LEU A 212 -26.91 -4.83 -43.94
N VAL A 213 -25.69 -4.30 -44.01
CA VAL A 213 -25.08 -3.84 -45.28
C VAL A 213 -24.54 -5.01 -46.10
N ASN A 214 -24.10 -6.09 -45.45
CA ASN A 214 -23.44 -7.22 -46.10
C ASN A 214 -24.39 -8.36 -46.51
N ASN A 215 -25.70 -8.16 -46.35
CA ASN A 215 -26.77 -9.10 -46.74
C ASN A 215 -27.78 -8.39 -47.65
#